data_AF-A0A358KJI7-F1
#
_entry.id   AF-A0A358KJI7-F1
#
_cell.length_a   1.000
_cell.length_b   1.000
_cell.length_c   1.000
_cell.angle_alpha   90.00
_cell.angle_beta   90.00
_cell.angle_gamma   90.00
#
_symmetry.space_group_name_H-M   'P 1'
#
loop_
_entity.id
_entity.type
_entity.pdbx_description
1 polymer ?
#
loop_
_entity_poly.entity_id
_entity_poly.type
_entity_poly.pdbx_seq_one_letter_code
_entity_poly.pdbx_strand_id
1 'polypeptide(L)'
;MQRRTFIQASTVGALAVPYVVRGTQRKIRIGQIGTGHSHASGKLAAVRTLSDDFELVGIAQPKEAAAKAVPNSGVYRGVKRMTEEEL
;
A
#
# COMPACT_ATOMS: atom_id res chain seq x y z
N MET A 1 26.90 37.29 25.13
CA MET A 1 26.06 36.68 24.07
C MET A 1 26.44 35.20 23.95
N GLN A 2 25.58 34.28 24.44
CA GLN A 2 25.92 32.86 24.56
C GLN A 2 25.83 32.15 23.20
N ARG A 3 26.96 32.11 22.48
CA ARG A 3 27.12 31.39 21.20
C ARG A 3 26.82 29.88 21.31
N ARG A 4 26.86 29.33 22.53
CA ARG A 4 26.64 27.91 22.85
C ARG A 4 25.17 27.50 22.75
N THR A 5 24.26 28.40 23.14
CA THR A 5 22.81 28.16 23.12
C THR A 5 22.24 28.16 21.71
N PHE A 6 22.91 28.82 20.76
CA PHE A 6 22.48 28.91 19.36
C PHE A 6 22.76 27.63 18.55
N ILE A 7 23.87 26.93 18.84
CA ILE A 7 24.23 25.68 18.14
C ILE A 7 23.35 24.51 18.61
N GLN A 8 22.92 24.50 19.88
CA GLN A 8 22.00 23.47 20.38
C GLN A 8 20.59 23.57 19.81
N ALA A 9 20.14 24.76 19.42
CA ALA A 9 18.80 24.97 18.87
C ALA A 9 18.66 24.55 17.39
N SER A 10 19.77 24.46 16.64
CA SER A 10 19.75 24.20 15.19
C SER A 10 19.76 22.72 14.83
N THR A 11 20.20 21.82 15.71
CA THR A 11 20.29 20.38 15.42
C THR A 11 18.95 19.64 15.54
N VAL A 12 18.01 20.13 16.35
CA VAL A 12 16.71 19.47 16.58
C VAL A 12 15.75 19.68 15.41
N GLY A 13 15.81 20.83 14.74
CA GLY A 13 14.91 21.14 13.62
C GLY A 13 15.14 20.27 12.37
N ALA A 14 16.38 19.90 12.07
CA ALA A 14 16.74 19.22 10.83
C ALA A 14 16.32 17.74 10.78
N LEU A 15 16.19 17.07 11.93
CA LEU A 15 15.78 15.66 11.99
C LEU A 15 14.26 15.48 11.81
N ALA A 16 13.46 16.52 12.06
CA ALA A 16 12.00 16.45 11.96
C ALA A 16 11.46 16.81 10.56
N VAL A 17 12.23 17.54 9.74
CA VAL A 17 11.77 18.00 8.40
C VAL A 17 11.26 16.89 7.48
N PRO A 18 11.94 15.72 7.32
CA PRO A 18 11.42 14.67 6.45
C PRO A 18 10.11 14.06 6.96
N TYR A 19 9.81 14.18 8.27
CA TYR A 19 8.55 13.70 8.85
C TYR A 19 7.40 14.69 8.71
N VAL A 20 7.68 15.99 8.59
CA VAL A 20 6.65 17.05 8.42
C VAL A 20 6.12 17.12 6.98
N VAL A 21 6.92 16.76 5.98
CA VAL A 21 6.50 16.75 4.56
C VAL A 21 5.64 15.53 4.19
N ARG A 22 5.66 14.46 5.01
CA ARG A 22 4.74 13.31 4.88
C ARG A 22 3.31 13.63 5.36
N GLY A 23 2.89 14.88 5.28
CA GLY A 23 1.54 15.35 5.62
C GLY A 23 0.48 14.55 4.85
N THR A 24 -0.20 13.65 5.57
CA THR A 24 -1.48 12.98 5.27
C THR A 24 -1.76 12.64 3.81
N GLN A 25 -0.76 12.22 3.02
CA GLN A 25 -1.01 11.70 1.68
C GLN A 25 -1.88 10.46 1.84
N ARG A 26 -3.15 10.59 1.44
CA ARG A 26 -4.14 9.54 1.59
C ARG A 26 -3.70 8.39 0.70
N LYS A 27 -3.58 7.18 1.27
CA LYS A 27 -3.15 6.00 0.52
C LYS A 27 -4.03 5.80 -0.72
N ILE A 28 -3.39 5.36 -1.80
CA ILE A 28 -4.09 4.99 -3.03
C ILE A 28 -4.79 3.66 -2.77
N ARG A 29 -6.12 3.68 -2.81
CA ARG A 29 -6.96 2.47 -2.70
C ARG A 29 -6.83 1.69 -4.00
N ILE A 30 -6.47 0.41 -3.91
CA ILE A 30 -6.25 -0.45 -5.06
C ILE A 30 -6.92 -1.81 -4.87
N GLY A 31 -7.63 -2.26 -5.89
CA GLY A 31 -8.18 -3.61 -6.00
C GLY A 31 -7.51 -4.37 -7.14
N GLN A 32 -7.55 -5.70 -7.09
CA GLN A 32 -7.10 -6.53 -8.21
C GLN A 32 -8.27 -7.35 -8.76
N ILE A 33 -8.46 -7.30 -10.09
CA ILE A 33 -9.36 -8.20 -10.80
C ILE A 33 -8.51 -9.21 -11.55
N GLY A 34 -8.75 -10.50 -11.28
CA GLY A 34 -8.09 -11.62 -11.93
C GLY A 34 -6.83 -12.13 -11.21
N THR A 35 -6.72 -13.45 -11.10
CA THR A 35 -5.54 -14.14 -10.55
C THR A 35 -4.91 -15.18 -11.50
N GLY A 36 -5.45 -15.34 -12.70
CA GLY A 36 -5.07 -16.43 -13.62
C GLY A 36 -3.76 -16.22 -14.38
N HIS A 37 -3.23 -14.99 -14.43
CA HIS A 37 -1.99 -14.70 -15.15
C HIS A 37 -0.77 -14.88 -14.25
N SER A 38 0.35 -15.34 -14.82
CA SER A 38 1.62 -15.59 -14.12
C SER A 38 2.14 -14.38 -13.33
N HIS A 39 1.84 -13.15 -13.78
CA HIS A 39 2.31 -11.92 -13.16
C HIS A 39 1.33 -11.33 -12.13
N ALA A 40 0.13 -11.91 -11.99
CA ALA A 40 -0.91 -11.39 -11.11
C ALA A 40 -0.50 -11.39 -9.64
N SER A 41 0.24 -12.42 -9.21
CA SER A 41 0.76 -12.51 -7.84
C SER A 41 1.89 -11.54 -7.58
N GLY A 42 2.78 -11.33 -8.56
CA GLY A 42 3.91 -10.40 -8.46
C GLY A 42 3.47 -8.95 -8.33
N LYS A 43 2.44 -8.53 -9.08
CA LYS A 43 1.84 -7.19 -8.96
C LYS A 43 1.24 -6.97 -7.56
N LEU A 44 0.48 -7.94 -7.06
CA LEU A 44 -0.08 -7.85 -5.71
C LEU A 44 1.00 -7.82 -4.63
N ALA A 45 2.07 -8.60 -4.80
CA ALA A 45 3.21 -8.59 -3.89
C ALA A 45 3.84 -7.20 -3.79
N ALA A 46 4.07 -6.53 -4.93
CA ALA A 46 4.63 -5.19 -4.97
C ALA A 46 3.74 -4.17 -4.24
N VAL A 47 2.42 -4.21 -4.47
CA VAL A 47 1.45 -3.37 -3.77
C VAL A 47 1.53 -3.56 -2.24
N ARG A 48 1.67 -4.81 -1.78
CA ARG A 48 1.78 -5.10 -0.34
C ARG A 48 3.09 -4.59 0.26
N THR A 49 4.19 -4.59 -0.49
CA THR A 49 5.47 -4.01 -0.05
C THR A 49 5.41 -2.48 0.04
N LEU A 50 4.62 -1.84 -0.82
CA LEU A 50 4.42 -0.39 -0.85
C LEU A 50 3.22 0.04 0.04
N SER A 51 3.09 -0.55 1.23
CA SER A 51 1.94 -0.33 2.13
C SER A 51 1.82 1.10 2.67
N ASP A 52 2.90 1.89 2.59
CA ASP A 52 2.88 3.32 2.92
C ASP A 52 2.07 4.12 1.88
N ASP A 53 2.11 3.69 0.63
CA ASP A 53 1.51 4.39 -0.51
C ASP A 53 0.15 3.80 -0.89
N PHE A 54 -0.03 2.49 -0.72
CA PHE A 54 -1.23 1.77 -1.18
C PHE A 54 -2.03 1.13 -0.05
N GLU A 55 -3.35 1.12 -0.24
CA GLU A 55 -4.32 0.35 0.55
C GLU A 55 -4.97 -0.69 -0.36
N LEU A 56 -4.62 -1.96 -0.18
CA LEU A 56 -5.26 -3.06 -0.91
C LEU A 56 -6.67 -3.30 -0.36
N VAL A 57 -7.70 -2.90 -1.11
CA VAL A 57 -9.10 -2.95 -0.66
C VAL A 57 -9.77 -4.29 -0.91
N GLY A 58 -9.32 -5.05 -1.91
CA GLY A 58 -9.88 -6.36 -2.20
C GLY A 58 -9.37 -6.99 -3.49
N ILE A 59 -9.90 -8.18 -3.75
CA ILE A 59 -9.62 -8.98 -4.94
C ILE A 59 -10.91 -9.61 -5.48
N ALA A 60 -11.07 -9.55 -6.80
CA ALA A 60 -12.17 -10.18 -7.52
C ALA A 60 -11.65 -11.04 -8.67
N GLN A 61 -12.50 -11.92 -9.17
CA GLN A 61 -12.29 -12.54 -10.48
C GLN A 61 -13.15 -11.81 -11.49
N PRO A 62 -12.71 -11.71 -12.75
CA PRO A 62 -13.54 -11.13 -13.79
C PRO A 62 -14.76 -12.03 -14.02
N LYS A 63 -15.86 -11.44 -14.48
CA LYS A 63 -17.16 -12.11 -14.61
C LYS A 63 -17.10 -13.40 -15.42
N GLU A 64 -16.33 -13.43 -16.51
CA GLU A 64 -16.11 -14.62 -17.34
C GLU A 64 -15.35 -15.76 -16.63
N ALA A 65 -14.65 -15.44 -15.54
CA ALA A 65 -13.88 -16.38 -14.73
C ALA A 65 -14.41 -16.49 -13.29
N ALA A 66 -15.65 -16.07 -13.03
CA ALA A 66 -16.25 -16.07 -11.68
C ALA A 66 -16.21 -17.44 -10.98
N ALA A 67 -16.24 -18.54 -11.76
CA ALA A 67 -16.13 -19.90 -11.22
C ALA A 67 -14.72 -20.26 -10.70
N LYS A 68 -13.67 -19.53 -11.11
CA LYS A 68 -12.29 -19.82 -10.67
C LYS A 68 -12.04 -19.20 -9.30
N ALA A 69 -11.73 -20.00 -8.30
CA ALA A 69 -11.44 -19.47 -6.97
C ALA A 69 -10.16 -18.62 -6.94
N VAL A 70 -10.19 -17.49 -6.21
CA VAL A 70 -8.98 -16.78 -5.81
C VAL A 70 -8.19 -17.66 -4.84
N PRO A 71 -6.88 -17.91 -5.04
CA PRO A 71 -6.08 -18.69 -4.11
C PRO A 71 -6.14 -18.12 -2.69
N ASN A 72 -6.28 -18.97 -1.66
CA ASN A 72 -6.26 -18.54 -0.26
C ASN A 72 -4.86 -18.64 0.38
N SER A 73 -3.82 -18.51 -0.42
CA SER A 73 -2.43 -18.73 -0.03
C SER A 73 -1.51 -17.62 -0.56
N GLY A 74 -0.30 -17.56 -0.02
CA GLY A 74 0.72 -16.58 -0.44
C GLY A 74 0.23 -15.13 -0.32
N VAL A 75 0.45 -14.36 -1.38
CA VAL A 75 0.15 -12.92 -1.45
C VAL A 75 -1.34 -12.59 -1.35
N TYR A 76 -2.21 -13.57 -1.63
CA TYR A 76 -3.67 -13.42 -1.60
C TYR A 76 -4.28 -13.72 -0.22
N ARG A 77 -3.49 -14.27 0.70
CA ARG A 77 -3.97 -14.61 2.04
C ARG A 77 -4.48 -13.37 2.77
N GLY A 78 -5.69 -13.50 3.31
CA GLY A 78 -6.35 -12.46 4.11
C GLY A 78 -6.84 -11.25 3.31
N VAL A 79 -6.78 -11.28 1.98
CA VAL A 79 -7.33 -10.20 1.14
C VAL A 79 -8.84 -10.37 1.03
N LYS A 80 -9.59 -9.28 1.23
CA LYS A 80 -11.05 -9.27 1.11
C LYS A 80 -11.45 -9.72 -0.31
N ARG A 81 -12.32 -10.71 -0.41
CA ARG A 81 -12.93 -11.11 -1.69
C ARG A 81 -14.11 -10.21 -1.99
N MET A 82 -14.19 -9.76 -3.23
CA MET A 82 -15.21 -8.83 -3.73
C MET A 82 -15.68 -9.30 -5.11
N THR A 83 -16.84 -8.82 -5.58
CA THR A 83 -17.23 -8.95 -6.98
C THR A 83 -16.49 -7.94 -7.84
N GLU A 84 -16.54 -8.12 -9.17
CA GLU A 84 -15.97 -7.14 -10.10
C GLU A 84 -16.67 -5.78 -9.98
N GLU A 85 -17.98 -5.75 -9.71
CA GLU A 85 -18.76 -4.52 -9.54
C GLU A 85 -18.49 -3.81 -8.21
N GLU A 86 -18.03 -4.54 -7.19
CA GLU A 86 -17.67 -3.95 -5.89
C GLU A 86 -16.26 -3.30 -5.92
N LEU A 87 -15.43 -3.62 -6.92
CA LEU A 87 -14.06 -3.09 -7.11
C LEU A 87 -14.01 -1.96 -8.14
#